data_AF-A0A9D3P9U7-F1
#
_entry.id   AF-A0A9D3P9U7-F1
#
_cell.length_a   1.000
_cell.length_b   1.000
_cell.length_c   1.000
_cell.angle_alpha   90.00
_cell.angle_beta   90.00
_cell.angle_gamma   90.00
#
_symmetry.space_group_name_H-M   'P 1'
#
loop_
_entity.id
_entity.type
_entity.pdbx_description
1 polymer ?
#
loop_
_entity_poly.entity_id
_entity_poly.type
_entity_poly.pdbx_seq_one_letter_code
_entity_poly.pdbx_strand_id
1 'polypeptide(L)'
;MDDIDAMFSEMLGEMDLLTQSLGLETLPPELPSSSHQEHNFSIGFTDLNESLNELEDQDLDALMADLVADLSNTEEKLTASKSAPSQAQMYPPGLPPPLQDCAPSALPAPPSTISPTPAAIFPAAPSQPPPPPQPSKSLPPEEIEAQAKSDKIKLALEKLKEAKVKKLVIKVLMNDGSSKTLMVDERQTVRDVLDNLFEKTHCDCGVDWTLCETNPELQIERGFEDHEYLVEPLSTWTRDSENKILFLERPDKYAVFKNPQNYYLWKKDKNALKDMKDRDKEALLVENFCRASIIVPDLEGALYLKEDGKKSWKRRYFLLRASGIYYVPKGKTKSSSDLACFIQFDNVNVYYAMECKNKFKAPTDFCFILKHPQIQRESQYIRYLCCDDQWTMTLWVTSIRIAKYGTVLYENYKAAVRKASGTSVWTNRIVSTPSVPSPALKAKAANGHGPQAPLQPKPVTTIISEAKGMRRL
;
A
#
# COMPACT_ATOMS: atom_id res chain seq x y z
N MET A 1 -0.27 -7.70 -59.87
CA MET A 1 -0.56 -8.05 -58.45
C MET A 1 0.65 -7.78 -57.57
N ASP A 2 1.83 -7.59 -58.17
CA ASP A 2 3.11 -7.48 -57.46
C ASP A 2 3.40 -6.10 -56.82
N ASP A 3 2.68 -5.04 -57.20
CA ASP A 3 2.85 -3.70 -56.59
C ASP A 3 2.21 -3.60 -55.19
N ILE A 4 1.17 -4.40 -54.91
CA ILE A 4 0.50 -4.38 -53.59
C ILE A 4 1.40 -5.08 -52.56
N ASP A 5 2.00 -6.22 -52.91
CA ASP A 5 2.90 -6.95 -52.01
C ASP A 5 4.19 -6.18 -51.73
N ALA A 6 4.65 -5.36 -52.67
CA ALA A 6 5.77 -4.43 -52.46
C ALA A 6 5.40 -3.32 -51.45
N MET A 7 4.21 -2.72 -51.58
CA MET A 7 3.72 -1.71 -50.63
C MET A 7 3.48 -2.27 -49.22
N PHE A 8 3.01 -3.51 -49.11
CA PHE A 8 2.87 -4.19 -47.82
C PHE A 8 4.23 -4.51 -47.18
N SER A 9 5.22 -4.90 -47.99
CA SER A 9 6.58 -5.19 -47.51
C SER A 9 7.29 -3.91 -47.03
N GLU A 10 7.08 -2.79 -47.72
CA GLU A 10 7.63 -1.47 -47.33
C GLU A 10 7.00 -0.97 -46.02
N MET A 11 5.67 -1.07 -45.89
CA MET A 11 4.95 -0.71 -44.67
C MET A 11 5.30 -1.61 -43.46
N LEU A 12 5.54 -2.91 -43.70
CA LEU A 12 6.03 -3.83 -42.66
C LEU A 12 7.47 -3.48 -42.23
N GLY A 13 8.32 -3.07 -43.18
CA GLY A 13 9.68 -2.60 -42.89
C GLY A 13 9.69 -1.29 -42.08
N GLU A 14 8.79 -0.35 -42.40
CA GLU A 14 8.67 0.91 -41.65
C GLU A 14 8.11 0.71 -40.23
N MET A 15 7.20 -0.24 -40.03
CA MET A 15 6.70 -0.61 -38.70
C MET A 15 7.79 -1.25 -37.83
N ASP A 16 8.65 -2.08 -38.43
CA ASP A 16 9.78 -2.69 -37.73
C ASP A 16 10.85 -1.63 -37.35
N LEU A 17 11.05 -0.61 -38.20
CA LEU A 17 11.93 0.52 -37.93
C LEU A 17 11.40 1.44 -36.81
N LEU A 18 10.07 1.66 -36.76
CA LEU A 18 9.41 2.39 -35.67
C LEU A 18 9.43 1.59 -34.37
N THR A 19 9.36 0.26 -34.44
CA THR A 19 9.43 -0.64 -33.28
C THR A 19 10.85 -0.66 -32.69
N GLN A 20 11.89 -0.61 -33.53
CA GLN A 20 13.28 -0.45 -33.09
C GLN A 20 13.59 0.96 -32.55
N SER A 21 12.93 2.00 -33.05
CA SER A 21 13.12 3.38 -32.56
C SER A 21 12.35 3.68 -31.27
N LEU A 22 11.37 2.85 -30.89
CA LEU A 22 10.60 2.91 -29.65
C LEU A 22 11.16 1.98 -28.56
N GLY A 23 12.45 1.63 -28.62
CA GLY A 23 13.17 0.77 -27.67
C GLY A 23 13.08 1.19 -26.19
N LEU A 24 11.90 0.97 -25.60
CA LEU A 24 11.72 0.53 -24.24
C LEU A 24 12.29 -0.88 -24.22
N GLU A 25 13.42 -1.06 -23.54
CA GLU A 25 13.85 -2.40 -23.11
C GLU A 25 12.82 -2.93 -22.10
N THR A 26 11.73 -3.49 -22.64
CA THR A 26 10.86 -4.40 -21.92
C THR A 26 11.50 -5.78 -21.93
N LEU A 27 11.50 -6.40 -20.75
CA LEU A 27 11.93 -7.77 -20.45
C LEU A 27 11.47 -8.79 -21.51
N PRO A 28 12.20 -9.92 -21.68
CA PRO A 28 11.85 -10.92 -22.69
C PRO A 28 10.46 -11.53 -22.44
N PRO A 29 9.70 -11.89 -23.50
CA PRO A 29 8.35 -12.44 -23.38
C PRO A 29 8.40 -13.87 -22.80
N GLU A 30 7.59 -14.12 -21.77
CA GLU A 30 7.38 -15.47 -21.24
C GLU A 30 6.61 -16.33 -22.24
N LEU A 31 7.20 -17.48 -22.60
CA LEU A 31 6.48 -18.59 -23.22
C LEU A 31 5.53 -19.21 -22.19
N PRO A 32 4.33 -19.70 -22.58
CA PRO A 32 3.43 -20.34 -21.65
C PRO A 32 3.94 -21.76 -21.36
N SER A 33 4.81 -21.89 -20.35
CA SER A 33 5.09 -23.19 -19.74
C SER A 33 4.00 -23.50 -18.73
N SER A 34 3.17 -24.49 -19.04
CA SER A 34 2.36 -25.21 -18.06
C SER A 34 3.30 -25.95 -17.09
N SER A 35 3.80 -25.23 -16.10
CA SER A 35 4.51 -25.77 -14.94
C SER A 35 3.91 -25.09 -13.73
N HIS A 36 3.45 -25.88 -12.75
CA HIS A 36 2.99 -25.40 -11.46
C HIS A 36 3.82 -24.20 -11.00
N GLN A 37 3.22 -23.01 -10.95
CA GLN A 37 3.81 -21.87 -10.25
C GLN A 37 3.96 -22.32 -8.79
N GLU A 38 5.17 -22.68 -8.38
CA GLU A 38 5.49 -22.89 -6.97
C GLU A 38 5.35 -21.54 -6.27
N HIS A 39 4.17 -21.26 -5.73
CA HIS A 39 3.93 -20.05 -4.96
C HIS A 39 4.73 -20.13 -3.64
N ASN A 40 5.50 -19.10 -3.32
CA ASN A 40 6.05 -18.93 -1.97
C ASN A 40 4.90 -18.68 -1.01
N PHE A 41 4.53 -19.67 -0.19
CA PHE A 41 3.45 -19.55 0.80
C PHE A 41 3.91 -19.01 2.16
N SER A 42 5.22 -18.89 2.36
CA SER A 42 5.83 -18.47 3.63
C SER A 42 7.00 -17.52 3.38
N ILE A 43 7.07 -16.45 4.17
CA ILE A 43 8.08 -15.38 4.04
C ILE A 43 8.73 -15.11 5.40
N GLY A 44 10.06 -15.21 5.43
CA GLY A 44 10.87 -15.02 6.64
C GLY A 44 11.06 -16.28 7.47
N PHE A 45 10.78 -17.46 6.91
CA PHE A 45 10.93 -18.78 7.54
C PHE A 45 11.80 -19.69 6.69
N THR A 46 12.37 -20.72 7.31
CA THR A 46 13.17 -21.74 6.61
C THR A 46 12.31 -22.71 5.82
N ASP A 47 11.12 -23.03 6.33
CA ASP A 47 10.12 -23.88 5.67
C ASP A 47 8.68 -23.57 6.13
N LEU A 48 7.70 -24.14 5.42
CA LEU A 48 6.27 -23.92 5.71
C LEU A 48 5.85 -24.47 7.08
N ASN A 49 6.46 -25.55 7.55
CA ASN A 49 6.11 -26.18 8.82
C ASN A 49 6.56 -25.31 10.00
N GLU A 50 7.73 -24.69 9.93
CA GLU A 50 8.17 -23.67 10.90
C GLU A 50 7.16 -22.51 10.95
N SER A 51 6.74 -22.03 9.78
CA SER A 51 5.80 -20.92 9.65
C SER A 51 4.44 -21.20 10.28
N LEU A 52 3.89 -22.40 10.08
CA LEU A 52 2.63 -22.82 10.67
C LEU A 52 2.72 -23.03 12.20
N ASN A 53 3.88 -23.46 12.70
CA ASN A 53 4.09 -23.62 14.14
C ASN A 53 4.25 -22.29 14.89
N GLU A 54 4.71 -21.22 14.21
CA GLU A 54 4.81 -19.88 14.81
C GLU A 54 3.51 -19.05 14.71
N LEU A 55 2.47 -19.53 14.01
CA LEU A 55 1.17 -18.86 13.97
C LEU A 55 0.45 -18.93 15.32
N GLU A 56 -0.25 -17.86 15.68
CA GLU A 56 -1.12 -17.84 16.87
C GLU A 56 -2.33 -18.76 16.67
N ASP A 57 -2.81 -19.40 17.76
CA ASP A 57 -3.92 -20.38 17.71
C ASP A 57 -5.15 -19.83 16.99
N GLN A 58 -5.49 -18.55 17.20
CA GLN A 58 -6.63 -17.92 16.55
C GLN A 58 -6.49 -17.84 15.01
N ASP A 59 -5.28 -17.53 14.53
CA ASP A 59 -5.01 -17.45 13.09
C ASP A 59 -4.92 -18.84 12.47
N LEU A 60 -4.39 -19.81 13.23
CA LEU A 60 -4.37 -21.21 12.83
C LEU A 60 -5.78 -21.80 12.74
N ASP A 61 -6.65 -21.50 13.71
CA ASP A 61 -8.06 -21.88 13.70
C ASP A 61 -8.80 -21.28 12.51
N ALA A 62 -8.52 -20.03 12.16
CA ALA A 62 -9.09 -19.38 10.98
C ALA A 62 -8.65 -20.09 9.68
N LEU A 63 -7.36 -20.44 9.57
CA LEU A 63 -6.84 -21.23 8.44
C LEU A 63 -7.54 -22.60 8.35
N MET A 64 -7.71 -23.28 9.49
CA MET A 64 -8.37 -24.58 9.57
C MET A 64 -9.85 -24.50 9.19
N ALA A 65 -10.55 -23.45 9.64
CA ALA A 65 -11.95 -23.21 9.27
C ALA A 65 -12.12 -23.03 7.76
N ASP A 66 -11.20 -22.29 7.13
CA ASP A 66 -11.20 -22.09 5.69
C ASP A 66 -10.90 -23.40 4.93
N LEU A 67 -9.92 -24.19 5.40
CA LEU A 67 -9.61 -25.49 4.80
C LEU A 67 -10.77 -26.50 4.93
N VAL A 68 -11.45 -26.53 6.08
CA VAL A 68 -12.63 -27.37 6.30
C VAL A 68 -13.78 -26.95 5.38
N ALA A 69 -13.95 -25.64 5.16
CA ALA A 69 -14.89 -25.13 4.18
C ALA A 69 -14.53 -25.62 2.77
N ASP A 70 -13.26 -25.59 2.38
CA ASP A 70 -12.79 -26.06 1.07
C ASP A 70 -12.99 -27.56 0.86
N LEU A 71 -12.70 -28.38 1.87
CA LEU A 71 -12.94 -29.83 1.83
C LEU A 71 -14.43 -30.13 1.67
N SER A 72 -15.28 -29.47 2.46
CA SER A 72 -16.74 -29.61 2.38
C SER A 72 -17.26 -29.24 1.00
N ASN A 73 -16.75 -28.15 0.41
CA ASN A 73 -17.11 -27.73 -0.94
C ASN A 73 -16.67 -28.74 -2.02
N THR A 74 -15.48 -29.32 -1.83
CA THR A 74 -14.95 -30.33 -2.76
C THR A 74 -15.81 -31.60 -2.73
N GLU A 75 -16.26 -32.00 -1.54
CA GLU A 75 -17.18 -33.12 -1.35
C GLU A 75 -18.57 -32.84 -1.96
N GLU A 76 -19.13 -31.65 -1.79
CA GLU A 76 -20.37 -31.23 -2.44
C GLU A 76 -20.26 -31.24 -3.98
N LYS A 77 -19.13 -30.83 -4.55
CA LYS A 77 -18.89 -30.85 -6.00
C LYS A 77 -18.71 -32.27 -6.54
N LEU A 78 -18.09 -33.17 -5.77
CA LEU A 78 -17.94 -34.59 -6.11
C LEU A 78 -19.27 -35.36 -6.00
N THR A 79 -20.14 -34.97 -5.07
CA THR A 79 -21.48 -35.57 -4.93
C THR A 79 -22.45 -35.07 -6.00
N ALA A 80 -22.38 -33.78 -6.38
CA ALA A 80 -23.16 -33.22 -7.48
C ALA A 80 -22.77 -33.79 -8.87
N SER A 81 -21.52 -34.22 -9.05
CA SER A 81 -21.07 -34.87 -10.30
C SER A 81 -21.42 -36.36 -10.37
N LYS A 82 -21.77 -37.01 -9.25
CA LYS A 82 -22.25 -38.40 -9.22
C LYS A 82 -23.76 -38.56 -9.46
N SER A 83 -24.53 -37.46 -9.52
CA SER A 83 -25.99 -37.48 -9.63
C SER A 83 -26.56 -37.09 -11.01
N ALA A 84 -25.72 -36.92 -12.04
CA ALA A 84 -26.21 -36.66 -13.41
C ALA A 84 -26.57 -37.98 -14.14
N PRO A 85 -27.84 -38.22 -14.54
CA PRO A 85 -28.17 -39.36 -15.38
C PRO A 85 -27.77 -39.08 -16.83
N SER A 86 -27.07 -40.03 -17.45
CA SER A 86 -26.78 -40.02 -18.88
C SER A 86 -28.07 -40.13 -19.70
N GLN A 87 -28.45 -39.05 -20.39
CA GLN A 87 -29.35 -39.14 -21.54
C GLN A 87 -28.60 -38.69 -22.79
N ALA A 88 -28.21 -39.68 -23.59
CA ALA A 88 -27.87 -39.49 -24.98
C ALA A 88 -29.11 -39.07 -25.76
N GLN A 89 -29.05 -37.95 -26.48
CA GLN A 89 -30.00 -37.66 -27.55
C GLN A 89 -29.25 -37.34 -28.84
N MET A 90 -29.57 -38.15 -29.85
CA MET A 90 -29.11 -38.10 -31.23
C MET A 90 -29.71 -36.89 -31.95
N TYR A 91 -28.91 -36.18 -32.74
CA TYR A 91 -29.38 -35.27 -33.79
C TYR A 91 -29.90 -36.05 -35.01
N PRO A 92 -30.75 -35.41 -35.85
CA PRO A 92 -30.61 -35.58 -37.30
C PRO A 92 -30.54 -34.25 -38.09
N PRO A 93 -30.13 -34.27 -39.38
CA PRO A 93 -29.58 -33.13 -40.12
C PRO A 93 -30.41 -32.63 -41.35
N GLY A 94 -30.19 -31.37 -41.79
CA GLY A 94 -30.22 -30.96 -43.22
C GLY A 94 -31.26 -29.91 -43.75
N LEU A 95 -30.79 -28.65 -43.96
CA LEU A 95 -30.94 -27.65 -45.10
C LEU A 95 -32.25 -27.48 -45.96
N PRO A 96 -32.48 -26.36 -46.74
CA PRO A 96 -32.38 -24.89 -46.52
C PRO A 96 -33.61 -24.07 -47.14
N PRO A 97 -33.60 -22.75 -47.54
CA PRO A 97 -34.68 -21.74 -47.33
C PRO A 97 -35.56 -21.38 -48.57
N PRO A 98 -36.58 -20.46 -48.52
CA PRO A 98 -36.37 -19.06 -49.02
C PRO A 98 -37.34 -17.89 -48.57
N LEU A 99 -36.88 -16.64 -48.77
CA LEU A 99 -37.52 -15.33 -49.17
C LEU A 99 -38.62 -14.68 -48.27
N GLN A 100 -38.56 -13.42 -47.78
CA GLN A 100 -38.27 -12.04 -48.27
C GLN A 100 -39.55 -11.24 -48.64
N ASP A 101 -39.68 -10.04 -48.03
CA ASP A 101 -40.47 -8.82 -48.40
C ASP A 101 -41.17 -8.20 -47.18
N CYS A 102 -41.29 -6.89 -46.94
CA CYS A 102 -40.67 -5.66 -47.46
C CYS A 102 -40.99 -4.52 -46.45
N ALA A 103 -40.17 -3.48 -46.40
CA ALA A 103 -40.26 -2.28 -45.51
C ALA A 103 -41.37 -1.28 -46.01
N PRO A 104 -41.56 0.00 -45.53
CA PRO A 104 -40.54 0.95 -45.03
C PRO A 104 -40.92 2.04 -43.96
N SER A 105 -39.87 2.71 -43.45
CA SER A 105 -39.73 4.16 -43.11
C SER A 105 -40.55 4.77 -41.95
N ALA A 106 -40.11 5.75 -41.14
CA ALA A 106 -38.92 6.62 -41.10
C ALA A 106 -38.74 7.26 -39.69
N LEU A 107 -37.52 7.79 -39.48
CA LEU A 107 -36.90 8.58 -38.40
C LEU A 107 -37.62 9.92 -38.01
N PRO A 108 -37.06 10.84 -37.19
CA PRO A 108 -36.23 10.80 -35.95
C PRO A 108 -36.75 11.73 -34.80
N ALA A 109 -35.97 11.81 -33.69
CA ALA A 109 -36.07 12.65 -32.46
C ALA A 109 -36.23 14.20 -32.70
N PRO A 110 -36.44 15.15 -31.71
CA PRO A 110 -35.65 15.39 -30.47
C PRO A 110 -36.45 16.08 -29.27
N PRO A 111 -35.95 17.10 -28.50
CA PRO A 111 -35.31 16.99 -27.17
C PRO A 111 -35.93 17.88 -26.03
N SER A 112 -35.27 17.93 -24.86
CA SER A 112 -35.61 18.63 -23.59
C SER A 112 -35.39 20.16 -23.57
N THR A 113 -36.20 20.96 -22.82
CA THR A 113 -35.81 22.30 -22.24
C THR A 113 -36.74 22.84 -21.09
N ILE A 114 -36.22 22.92 -19.85
CA ILE A 114 -36.11 24.02 -18.83
C ILE A 114 -37.27 25.04 -18.45
N SER A 115 -37.73 25.00 -17.16
CA SER A 115 -38.09 26.08 -16.14
C SER A 115 -39.31 27.07 -16.26
N PRO A 116 -39.68 27.94 -15.25
CA PRO A 116 -39.80 27.84 -13.75
C PRO A 116 -41.05 28.54 -13.06
N THR A 117 -41.31 28.23 -11.75
CA THR A 117 -41.98 29.03 -10.64
C THR A 117 -43.45 29.53 -10.73
N PRO A 118 -44.10 30.10 -9.66
CA PRO A 118 -44.17 29.78 -8.21
C PRO A 118 -45.62 29.88 -7.60
N ALA A 119 -45.87 29.37 -6.37
CA ALA A 119 -46.94 29.76 -5.40
C ALA A 119 -47.07 28.66 -4.32
N ALA A 120 -47.65 28.79 -3.13
CA ALA A 120 -47.94 29.89 -2.20
C ALA A 120 -48.29 29.24 -0.84
N ILE A 121 -48.39 30.07 0.19
CA ILE A 121 -48.40 29.84 1.63
C ILE A 121 -49.79 29.39 2.23
N PHE A 122 -49.75 28.53 3.28
CA PHE A 122 -50.74 28.20 4.37
C PHE A 122 -52.01 27.32 4.11
N PRO A 123 -52.65 26.70 5.14
CA PRO A 123 -52.26 26.43 6.55
C PRO A 123 -52.38 24.95 7.00
N ALA A 124 -51.86 24.66 8.20
CA ALA A 124 -51.91 23.38 8.91
C ALA A 124 -53.31 23.04 9.47
N ALA A 125 -53.69 21.76 9.41
CA ALA A 125 -54.82 21.14 10.11
C ALA A 125 -54.41 19.71 10.60
N PRO A 126 -55.06 19.16 11.63
CA PRO A 126 -54.40 18.37 12.67
C PRO A 126 -54.18 16.89 12.33
N SER A 127 -53.13 16.35 12.93
CA SER A 127 -52.68 14.96 12.87
C SER A 127 -53.78 13.96 13.25
N GLN A 128 -54.15 13.07 12.32
CA GLN A 128 -54.85 11.82 12.65
C GLN A 128 -53.85 10.80 13.25
N PRO A 129 -54.26 9.98 14.22
CA PRO A 129 -53.41 8.90 14.75
C PRO A 129 -53.18 7.81 13.68
N PRO A 130 -52.02 7.12 13.70
CA PRO A 130 -51.71 6.09 12.71
C PRO A 130 -52.67 4.89 12.84
N PRO A 131 -52.99 4.20 11.72
CA PRO A 131 -53.79 2.99 11.77
C PRO A 131 -53.04 1.87 12.50
N PRO A 132 -53.76 0.91 13.11
CA PRO A 132 -53.15 -0.18 13.89
C PRO A 132 -52.25 -1.06 13.01
N PRO A 133 -51.21 -1.69 13.59
CA PRO A 133 -50.26 -2.52 12.85
C PRO A 133 -51.00 -3.70 12.20
N GLN A 134 -50.87 -3.84 10.88
CA GLN A 134 -51.28 -5.05 10.18
C GLN A 134 -50.45 -6.24 10.68
N PRO A 135 -51.06 -7.43 10.82
CA PRO A 135 -50.32 -8.63 11.18
C PRO A 135 -49.28 -8.93 10.09
N SER A 136 -48.05 -9.22 10.53
CA SER A 136 -46.96 -9.72 9.70
C SER A 136 -47.46 -10.84 8.79
N LYS A 137 -47.51 -10.61 7.48
CA LYS A 137 -47.66 -11.67 6.49
C LYS A 137 -46.49 -12.63 6.69
N SER A 138 -46.77 -13.81 7.23
CA SER A 138 -45.84 -14.94 7.17
C SER A 138 -45.60 -15.26 5.70
N LEU A 139 -44.34 -15.20 5.26
CA LEU A 139 -43.94 -15.61 3.92
C LEU A 139 -44.40 -17.07 3.68
N PRO A 140 -44.94 -17.41 2.50
CA PRO A 140 -45.35 -18.78 2.19
C PRO A 140 -44.16 -19.75 2.31
N PRO A 141 -44.38 -21.02 2.70
CA PRO A 141 -43.31 -21.99 2.95
C PRO A 141 -42.32 -22.18 1.79
N GLU A 142 -42.81 -22.04 0.56
CA GLU A 142 -42.03 -22.15 -0.68
C GLU A 142 -41.03 -21.00 -0.85
N GLU A 143 -41.38 -19.79 -0.40
CA GLU A 143 -40.52 -18.61 -0.45
C GLU A 143 -39.43 -18.66 0.64
N ILE A 144 -39.74 -19.26 1.81
CA ILE A 144 -38.77 -19.54 2.87
C ILE A 144 -37.75 -20.59 2.40
N GLU A 145 -38.19 -21.64 1.71
CA GLU A 145 -37.29 -22.68 1.19
C GLU A 145 -36.42 -22.16 0.02
N ALA A 146 -36.98 -21.31 -0.85
CA ALA A 146 -36.23 -20.63 -1.90
C ALA A 146 -35.18 -19.66 -1.34
N GLN A 147 -35.52 -18.91 -0.29
CA GLN A 147 -34.59 -18.02 0.40
C GLN A 147 -33.46 -18.82 1.07
N ALA A 148 -33.78 -19.91 1.76
CA ALA A 148 -32.77 -20.78 2.38
C ALA A 148 -31.84 -21.45 1.35
N LYS A 149 -32.36 -21.82 0.17
CA LYS A 149 -31.54 -22.31 -0.95
C LYS A 149 -30.66 -21.21 -1.53
N SER A 150 -31.20 -20.00 -1.71
CA SER A 150 -30.46 -18.83 -2.19
C SER A 150 -29.31 -18.46 -1.25
N ASP A 151 -29.56 -18.45 0.07
CA ASP A 151 -28.55 -18.13 1.08
C ASP A 151 -27.45 -19.19 1.13
N LYS A 152 -27.79 -20.48 0.98
CA LYS A 152 -26.79 -21.56 0.85
C LYS A 152 -25.95 -21.43 -0.41
N ILE A 153 -26.56 -21.11 -1.55
CA ILE A 153 -25.85 -20.90 -2.82
C ILE A 153 -24.91 -19.70 -2.69
N LYS A 154 -25.37 -18.59 -2.11
CA LYS A 154 -24.55 -17.39 -1.87
C LYS A 154 -23.34 -17.71 -0.98
N LEU A 155 -23.56 -18.44 0.13
CA LEU A 155 -22.50 -18.85 1.03
C LEU A 155 -21.49 -19.78 0.34
N ALA A 156 -21.95 -20.73 -0.47
CA ALA A 156 -21.07 -21.63 -1.23
C ALA A 156 -20.24 -20.88 -2.28
N LEU A 157 -20.84 -19.91 -2.98
CA LEU A 157 -20.13 -19.05 -3.93
C LEU A 157 -19.08 -18.17 -3.23
N GLU A 158 -19.40 -17.65 -2.05
CA GLU A 158 -18.47 -16.88 -1.22
C GLU A 158 -17.30 -17.77 -0.76
N LYS A 159 -17.56 -18.97 -0.24
CA LYS A 159 -16.51 -19.93 0.13
C LYS A 159 -15.65 -20.36 -1.06
N LEU A 160 -16.24 -20.59 -2.23
CA LEU A 160 -15.49 -20.93 -3.44
C LEU A 160 -14.62 -19.78 -3.94
N LYS A 161 -15.02 -18.53 -3.63
CA LYS A 161 -14.22 -17.34 -3.89
C LYS A 161 -13.09 -17.21 -2.87
N GLU A 162 -13.33 -17.48 -1.59
CA GLU A 162 -12.32 -17.49 -0.51
C GLU A 162 -11.25 -18.57 -0.72
N ALA A 163 -11.63 -19.77 -1.16
CA ALA A 163 -10.73 -20.88 -1.48
C ALA A 163 -9.65 -20.54 -2.52
N LYS A 164 -9.93 -19.57 -3.39
CA LYS A 164 -9.03 -19.15 -4.48
C LYS A 164 -8.13 -17.99 -4.08
N VAL A 165 -8.31 -17.42 -2.89
CA VAL A 165 -7.55 -16.27 -2.44
C VAL A 165 -6.15 -16.72 -2.06
N LYS A 166 -5.13 -16.10 -2.65
CA LYS A 166 -3.75 -16.39 -2.28
C LYS A 166 -3.47 -15.91 -0.86
N LYS A 167 -2.95 -16.80 -0.02
CA LYS A 167 -2.54 -16.53 1.37
C LYS A 167 -1.04 -16.73 1.55
N LEU A 168 -0.45 -15.91 2.40
CA LEU A 168 0.96 -15.92 2.79
C LEU A 168 1.06 -15.89 4.31
N VAL A 169 1.96 -16.70 4.87
CA VAL A 169 2.38 -16.53 6.26
C VAL A 169 3.64 -15.69 6.28
N ILE A 170 3.59 -14.55 6.96
CA ILE A 170 4.67 -13.56 6.99
C ILE A 170 5.25 -13.43 8.40
N LYS A 171 6.57 -13.28 8.49
CA LYS A 171 7.28 -12.89 9.73
C LYS A 171 7.55 -11.40 9.73
N VAL A 172 6.98 -10.69 10.69
CA VAL A 172 7.18 -9.24 10.91
C VAL A 172 8.11 -9.03 12.08
N LEU A 173 9.24 -8.36 11.87
CA LEU A 173 10.21 -8.04 12.91
C LEU A 173 9.81 -6.75 13.63
N MET A 174 9.92 -6.79 14.95
CA MET A 174 9.57 -5.71 15.86
C MET A 174 10.83 -4.88 16.20
N ASN A 175 10.63 -3.67 16.75
CA ASN A 175 11.74 -2.79 17.13
C ASN A 175 12.58 -3.31 18.31
N ASP A 176 12.04 -4.22 19.13
CA ASP A 176 12.73 -4.85 20.26
C ASP A 176 13.52 -6.12 19.86
N GLY A 177 13.54 -6.45 18.56
CA GLY A 177 14.17 -7.66 18.03
C GLY A 177 13.30 -8.92 18.11
N SER A 178 12.10 -8.84 18.68
CA SER A 178 11.10 -9.92 18.60
C SER A 178 10.46 -9.98 17.20
N SER A 179 9.63 -10.99 16.97
CA SER A 179 8.86 -11.14 15.73
C SER A 179 7.42 -11.55 16.00
N LYS A 180 6.53 -11.15 15.10
CA LYS A 180 5.15 -11.64 15.03
C LYS A 180 4.91 -12.33 13.69
N THR A 181 4.21 -13.45 13.74
CA THR A 181 3.84 -14.23 12.57
C THR A 181 2.37 -13.99 12.26
N LEU A 182 2.08 -13.60 11.02
CA LEU A 182 0.72 -13.26 10.57
C LEU A 182 0.38 -14.04 9.31
N MET A 183 -0.86 -14.50 9.21
CA MET A 183 -1.43 -14.91 7.93
C MET A 183 -2.03 -13.70 7.23
N VAL A 184 -1.60 -13.44 6.00
CA VAL A 184 -2.10 -12.36 5.16
C VAL A 184 -2.59 -12.87 3.81
N ASP A 185 -3.64 -12.26 3.28
CA ASP A 185 -4.20 -12.60 1.97
C ASP A 185 -4.00 -11.49 0.92
N GLU A 186 -4.21 -11.82 -0.36
CA GLU A 186 -3.97 -10.88 -1.47
C GLU A 186 -4.89 -9.66 -1.54
N ARG A 187 -5.95 -9.62 -0.72
CA ARG A 187 -6.89 -8.50 -0.63
C ARG A 187 -6.55 -7.55 0.50
N GLN A 188 -5.62 -7.92 1.38
CA GLN A 188 -5.24 -7.08 2.51
C GLN A 188 -4.22 -6.02 2.09
N THR A 189 -4.56 -4.77 2.41
CA THR A 189 -3.66 -3.63 2.28
C THR A 189 -2.70 -3.58 3.47
N VAL A 190 -1.62 -2.83 3.33
CA VAL A 190 -0.69 -2.53 4.43
C VAL A 190 -1.43 -1.87 5.61
N ARG A 191 -2.48 -1.09 5.35
CA ARG A 191 -3.35 -0.55 6.40
C ARG A 191 -4.03 -1.63 7.22
N ASP A 192 -4.59 -2.66 6.58
CA ASP A 192 -5.25 -3.77 7.27
C ASP A 192 -4.27 -4.55 8.15
N VAL A 193 -3.05 -4.79 7.63
CA VAL A 193 -1.99 -5.48 8.37
C VAL A 193 -1.47 -4.64 9.54
N LEU A 194 -1.33 -3.32 9.36
CA LEU A 194 -0.99 -2.40 10.45
C LEU A 194 -2.06 -2.40 11.55
N ASP A 195 -3.33 -2.40 11.18
CA ASP A 195 -4.43 -2.43 12.14
C ASP A 195 -4.44 -3.75 12.94
N ASN A 196 -4.16 -4.90 12.30
CA ASN A 196 -3.97 -6.17 12.99
C ASN A 196 -2.79 -6.11 13.97
N LEU A 197 -1.64 -5.56 13.53
CA LEU A 197 -0.48 -5.39 14.40
C LEU A 197 -0.76 -4.46 15.58
N PHE A 198 -1.55 -3.39 15.39
CA PHE A 198 -1.96 -2.52 16.49
C PHE A 198 -2.74 -3.28 17.56
N GLU A 199 -3.66 -4.15 17.16
CA GLU A 199 -4.42 -5.00 18.07
C GLU A 199 -3.52 -5.99 18.81
N LYS A 200 -2.58 -6.64 18.11
CA LYS A 200 -1.67 -7.64 18.69
C LYS A 200 -0.52 -7.07 19.53
N THR A 201 -0.17 -5.80 19.34
CA THR A 201 0.98 -5.15 20.01
C THR A 201 0.55 -4.15 21.08
N HIS A 202 -0.71 -3.71 21.05
CA HIS A 202 -1.24 -2.66 21.92
C HIS A 202 -0.40 -1.37 21.92
N CYS A 203 0.23 -1.03 20.78
CA CYS A 203 0.91 0.25 20.61
C CYS A 203 -0.09 1.42 20.51
N ASP A 204 0.43 2.64 20.50
CA ASP A 204 -0.36 3.88 20.55
C ASP A 204 -1.17 4.17 19.27
N CYS A 205 -1.04 3.34 18.24
CA CYS A 205 -1.69 3.52 16.93
C CYS A 205 -1.31 4.86 16.26
N GLY A 206 -0.16 5.42 16.60
CA GLY A 206 0.36 6.66 16.02
C GLY A 206 0.47 6.63 14.50
N VAL A 207 0.37 7.80 13.86
CA VAL A 207 0.42 7.93 12.40
C VAL A 207 1.79 7.60 11.80
N ASP A 208 2.82 7.55 12.63
CA ASP A 208 4.20 7.29 12.20
C ASP A 208 4.49 5.79 12.09
N TRP A 209 3.64 4.90 12.62
CA TRP A 209 3.81 3.46 12.45
C TRP A 209 3.69 3.04 10.98
N THR A 210 4.58 2.13 10.58
CA THR A 210 4.63 1.61 9.23
C THR A 210 5.23 0.22 9.16
N LEU A 211 4.92 -0.48 8.07
CA LEU A 211 5.71 -1.61 7.62
C LEU A 211 6.82 -1.12 6.71
N CYS A 212 8.02 -1.67 6.85
CA CYS A 212 9.16 -1.43 5.96
C CYS A 212 9.65 -2.74 5.37
N GLU A 213 10.00 -2.73 4.08
CA GLU A 213 10.82 -3.79 3.51
C GLU A 213 12.29 -3.41 3.53
N THR A 214 13.13 -4.40 3.80
CA THR A 214 14.58 -4.31 3.65
C THR A 214 15.04 -5.30 2.59
N ASN A 215 16.06 -4.93 1.82
CA ASN A 215 16.78 -5.84 0.95
C ASN A 215 18.28 -5.74 1.28
N PRO A 216 18.80 -6.68 2.09
CA PRO A 216 20.20 -6.67 2.52
C PRO A 216 21.21 -6.81 1.37
N GLU A 217 20.89 -7.58 0.33
CA GLU A 217 21.78 -7.79 -0.84
C GLU A 217 22.05 -6.45 -1.56
N LEU A 218 21.00 -5.66 -1.76
CA LEU A 218 21.10 -4.32 -2.34
C LEU A 218 21.48 -3.24 -1.31
N GLN A 219 21.39 -3.53 -0.01
CA GLN A 219 21.52 -2.59 1.12
C GLN A 219 20.53 -1.42 1.03
N ILE A 220 19.25 -1.74 0.81
CA ILE A 220 18.19 -0.75 0.64
C ILE A 220 17.00 -1.03 1.57
N GLU A 221 16.21 0.00 1.82
CA GLU A 221 14.96 -0.10 2.56
C GLU A 221 13.92 0.90 2.04
N ARG A 222 12.63 0.60 2.24
CA ARG A 222 11.56 1.58 2.09
C ARG A 222 10.40 1.26 3.04
N GLY A 223 9.63 2.29 3.38
CA GLY A 223 8.30 2.10 3.94
C GLY A 223 7.32 1.67 2.86
N PHE A 224 6.43 0.75 3.19
CA PHE A 224 5.23 0.51 2.39
C PHE A 224 4.24 1.66 2.59
N GLU A 225 3.55 2.05 1.52
CA GLU A 225 2.40 2.94 1.62
C GLU A 225 1.16 2.15 2.06
N ASP A 226 0.30 2.77 2.86
CA ASP A 226 -0.81 2.08 3.51
C ASP A 226 -1.82 1.43 2.56
N HIS A 227 -1.93 1.95 1.33
CA HIS A 227 -2.82 1.44 0.29
C HIS A 227 -2.24 0.27 -0.51
N GLU A 228 -0.93 -0.02 -0.40
CA GLU A 228 -0.32 -1.13 -1.14
C GLU A 228 -0.90 -2.47 -0.63
N TYR A 229 -1.22 -3.38 -1.54
CA TYR A 229 -1.55 -4.76 -1.20
C TYR A 229 -0.28 -5.50 -0.82
N LEU A 230 -0.20 -6.05 0.40
CA LEU A 230 1.08 -6.54 0.93
C LEU A 230 1.60 -7.78 0.19
N VAL A 231 0.71 -8.66 -0.27
CA VAL A 231 1.07 -9.91 -0.96
C VAL A 231 1.75 -9.66 -2.31
N GLU A 232 1.42 -8.58 -3.01
CA GLU A 232 1.96 -8.28 -4.34
C GLU A 232 3.48 -8.04 -4.33
N PRO A 233 4.05 -7.07 -3.59
CA PRO A 233 5.50 -6.85 -3.54
C PRO A 233 6.24 -8.06 -2.96
N LEU A 234 5.66 -8.73 -1.99
CA LEU A 234 6.21 -9.93 -1.36
C LEU A 234 6.30 -11.11 -2.33
N SER A 235 5.38 -11.21 -3.30
CA SER A 235 5.40 -12.25 -4.34
C SER A 235 6.59 -12.10 -5.30
N THR A 236 7.26 -10.95 -5.31
CA THR A 236 8.47 -10.72 -6.13
C THR A 236 9.76 -11.19 -5.47
N TRP A 237 9.72 -11.57 -4.19
CA TRP A 237 10.89 -12.01 -3.46
C TRP A 237 11.30 -13.43 -3.87
N THR A 238 12.60 -13.67 -3.99
CA THR A 238 13.13 -15.01 -4.30
C THR A 238 12.97 -15.95 -3.09
N ARG A 239 13.01 -17.26 -3.33
CA ARG A 239 12.92 -18.28 -2.27
C ARG A 239 14.04 -18.17 -1.23
N ASP A 240 15.23 -17.77 -1.66
CA ASP A 240 16.42 -17.56 -0.85
C ASP A 240 16.57 -16.11 -0.36
N SER A 241 15.49 -15.32 -0.43
CA SER A 241 15.52 -13.91 -0.08
C SER A 241 15.84 -13.70 1.40
N GLU A 242 16.83 -12.84 1.67
CA GLU A 242 17.14 -12.34 3.02
C GLU A 242 16.33 -11.09 3.37
N ASN A 243 15.38 -10.69 2.52
CA ASN A 243 14.55 -9.53 2.75
C ASN A 243 13.72 -9.71 4.02
N LYS A 244 13.51 -8.62 4.75
CA LYS A 244 12.75 -8.62 6.01
C LYS A 244 11.67 -7.56 6.00
N ILE A 245 10.56 -7.86 6.66
CA ILE A 245 9.49 -6.92 6.96
C ILE A 245 9.70 -6.41 8.38
N LEU A 246 9.77 -5.09 8.56
CA LEU A 246 9.94 -4.45 9.86
C LEU A 246 8.69 -3.66 10.22
N PHE A 247 8.25 -3.72 11.48
CA PHE A 247 7.22 -2.86 12.06
C PHE A 247 7.87 -1.84 13.00
N LEU A 248 7.87 -0.57 12.58
CA LEU A 248 8.57 0.51 13.27
C LEU A 248 7.94 1.88 13.00
N GLU A 249 8.34 2.89 13.76
CA GLU A 249 7.93 4.28 13.56
C GLU A 249 8.83 5.02 12.56
N ARG A 250 8.21 5.71 11.61
CA ARG A 250 8.86 6.55 10.58
C ARG A 250 8.24 7.94 10.56
N PRO A 251 8.81 8.90 11.31
CA PRO A 251 8.32 10.28 11.33
C PRO A 251 8.34 10.97 9.96
N ASP A 252 9.17 10.49 9.02
CA ASP A 252 9.27 10.98 7.65
C ASP A 252 8.09 10.56 6.76
N LYS A 253 7.37 9.48 7.11
CA LYS A 253 6.26 8.91 6.30
C LYS A 253 5.21 9.94 5.92
N TYR A 254 4.74 10.71 6.90
CA TYR A 254 3.70 11.74 6.74
C TYR A 254 4.17 13.15 7.10
N ALA A 255 5.49 13.38 7.09
CA ALA A 255 6.06 14.67 7.43
C ALA A 255 5.53 15.82 6.54
N VAL A 256 5.22 15.54 5.27
CA VAL A 256 4.61 16.54 4.36
C VAL A 256 3.21 16.97 4.80
N PHE A 257 2.41 16.08 5.37
CA PHE A 257 1.07 16.45 5.81
C PHE A 257 1.07 17.18 7.17
N LYS A 258 2.10 16.93 7.98
CA LYS A 258 2.33 17.66 9.23
C LYS A 258 2.87 19.08 8.98
N ASN A 259 3.78 19.23 8.02
CA ASN A 259 4.45 20.49 7.69
C ASN A 259 4.59 20.68 6.16
N PRO A 260 3.49 20.91 5.42
CA PRO A 260 3.50 20.97 3.95
C PRO A 260 4.33 22.11 3.40
N GLN A 261 4.49 23.18 4.16
CA GLN A 261 5.26 24.35 3.77
C GLN A 261 6.74 24.05 3.57
N ASN A 262 7.28 23.05 4.26
CA ASN A 262 8.67 22.65 4.10
C ASN A 262 8.95 22.01 2.74
N TYR A 263 7.92 21.50 2.06
CA TYR A 263 8.02 20.78 0.78
C TYR A 263 7.56 21.64 -0.38
N TYR A 264 6.38 22.27 -0.30
CA TYR A 264 5.84 23.10 -1.38
C TYR A 264 6.47 24.49 -1.45
N LEU A 265 6.99 25.01 -0.32
CA LEU A 265 7.67 26.29 -0.25
C LEU A 265 9.16 26.11 0.06
N TRP A 266 9.75 24.99 -0.36
CA TRP A 266 11.12 24.58 -0.01
C TRP A 266 12.22 25.60 -0.38
N LYS A 267 11.96 26.47 -1.36
CA LYS A 267 12.86 27.57 -1.76
C LYS A 267 12.83 28.77 -0.80
N LYS A 268 11.85 28.86 0.11
CA LYS A 268 11.72 29.96 1.08
C LYS A 268 12.60 29.73 2.32
N ASP A 269 12.89 30.82 3.03
CA ASP A 269 13.65 30.78 4.29
C ASP A 269 12.94 29.92 5.34
N LYS A 270 13.66 28.94 5.91
CA LYS A 270 13.16 28.03 6.95
C LYS A 270 12.62 28.77 8.17
N ASN A 271 13.20 29.91 8.56
CA ASN A 271 12.73 30.67 9.72
C ASN A 271 11.35 31.31 9.46
N ALA A 272 11.08 31.73 8.22
CA ALA A 272 9.77 32.25 7.84
C ALA A 272 8.68 31.16 7.78
N LEU A 273 9.07 29.89 7.62
CA LEU A 273 8.15 28.75 7.48
C LEU A 273 7.76 28.08 8.81
N LYS A 274 8.49 28.35 9.90
CA LYS A 274 8.27 27.71 11.22
C LYS A 274 6.91 28.05 11.83
N ASP A 275 6.41 29.25 11.59
CA ASP A 275 5.24 29.80 12.28
C ASP A 275 3.94 29.74 11.44
N MET A 276 3.90 28.90 10.41
CA MET A 276 2.69 28.75 9.57
C MET A 276 1.55 28.14 10.41
N LYS A 277 0.39 28.81 10.42
CA LYS A 277 -0.77 28.38 11.20
C LYS A 277 -1.39 27.12 10.59
N ASP A 278 -2.02 26.30 11.41
CA ASP A 278 -2.63 25.04 10.94
C ASP A 278 -3.72 25.25 9.88
N ARG A 279 -4.48 26.36 9.95
CA ARG A 279 -5.42 26.73 8.89
C ARG A 279 -4.72 26.94 7.54
N ASP A 280 -3.56 27.57 7.54
CA ASP A 280 -2.82 27.86 6.31
C ASP A 280 -2.17 26.58 5.78
N LYS A 281 -1.69 25.69 6.67
CA LYS A 281 -1.20 24.36 6.30
C LYS A 281 -2.30 23.53 5.64
N GLU A 282 -3.50 23.51 6.21
CA GLU A 282 -4.65 22.81 5.65
C GLU A 282 -5.04 23.38 4.29
N ALA A 283 -5.09 24.70 4.14
CA ALA A 283 -5.35 25.34 2.86
C ALA A 283 -4.32 24.94 1.80
N LEU A 284 -3.03 24.86 2.17
CA LEU A 284 -1.97 24.40 1.29
C LEU A 284 -2.16 22.92 0.90
N LEU A 285 -2.57 22.05 1.82
CA LEU A 285 -2.87 20.64 1.49
C LEU A 285 -4.06 20.51 0.55
N VAL A 286 -5.17 21.20 0.84
CA VAL A 286 -6.38 21.19 0.01
C VAL A 286 -6.06 21.70 -1.41
N GLU A 287 -5.28 22.78 -1.51
CA GLU A 287 -4.87 23.33 -2.80
C GLU A 287 -4.07 22.34 -3.64
N ASN A 288 -3.14 21.59 -3.02
CA ASN A 288 -2.24 20.72 -3.77
C ASN A 288 -2.79 19.30 -3.99
N PHE A 289 -3.64 18.80 -3.09
CA PHE A 289 -4.16 17.42 -3.12
C PHE A 289 -5.64 17.28 -3.49
N CYS A 290 -6.48 18.29 -3.27
CA CYS A 290 -7.94 18.16 -3.44
C CYS A 290 -8.48 18.83 -4.72
N ARG A 291 -7.62 19.17 -5.68
CA ARG A 291 -8.01 19.67 -7.02
C ARG A 291 -8.22 18.50 -8.00
N ALA A 292 -8.71 18.82 -9.20
CA ALA A 292 -8.88 17.84 -10.28
C ALA A 292 -7.56 17.17 -10.72
N SER A 293 -6.42 17.84 -10.49
CA SER A 293 -5.08 17.26 -10.67
C SER A 293 -4.21 17.60 -9.47
N ILE A 294 -3.32 16.68 -9.10
CA ILE A 294 -2.33 16.88 -8.05
C ILE A 294 -1.32 17.95 -8.49
N ILE A 295 -0.95 18.83 -7.57
CA ILE A 295 0.19 19.72 -7.74
C ILE A 295 1.39 19.09 -7.05
N VAL A 296 2.45 18.82 -7.81
CA VAL A 296 3.71 18.28 -7.27
C VAL A 296 4.63 19.44 -6.88
N PRO A 297 5.43 19.33 -5.80
CA PRO A 297 6.43 20.36 -5.48
C PRO A 297 7.34 20.68 -6.67
N ASP A 298 7.58 21.96 -6.94
CA ASP A 298 8.51 22.44 -7.98
C ASP A 298 9.97 22.24 -7.53
N LEU A 299 10.36 20.96 -7.42
CA LEU A 299 11.67 20.54 -6.95
C LEU A 299 12.63 20.40 -8.13
N GLU A 300 13.75 21.10 -8.04
CA GLU A 300 14.86 21.01 -8.99
C GLU A 300 16.17 21.18 -8.24
N GLY A 301 17.24 20.53 -8.70
CA GLY A 301 18.51 20.57 -8.00
C GLY A 301 19.58 19.69 -8.62
N ALA A 302 20.83 19.91 -8.21
CA ALA A 302 21.93 19.04 -8.60
C ALA A 302 21.94 17.79 -7.72
N LEU A 303 22.01 16.62 -8.35
CA LEU A 303 22.24 15.33 -7.69
C LEU A 303 23.44 14.63 -8.34
N TYR A 304 24.06 13.72 -7.62
CA TYR A 304 25.06 12.82 -8.20
C TYR A 304 24.37 11.55 -8.67
N LEU A 305 24.49 11.26 -9.96
CA LEU A 305 24.02 10.02 -10.57
C LEU A 305 25.19 9.04 -10.66
N LYS A 306 25.04 7.85 -10.10
CA LYS A 306 26.01 6.77 -10.28
C LYS A 306 26.02 6.33 -11.75
N GLU A 307 27.20 6.09 -12.29
CA GLU A 307 27.34 5.52 -13.64
C GLU A 307 27.07 4.02 -13.65
N ASP A 308 26.45 3.55 -14.73
CA ASP A 308 26.09 2.14 -14.90
C ASP A 308 27.35 1.25 -14.89
N GLY A 309 27.30 0.16 -14.12
CA GLY A 309 28.42 -0.77 -13.94
C GLY A 309 29.67 -0.19 -13.24
N LYS A 310 29.70 1.09 -12.87
CA LYS A 310 30.90 1.76 -12.33
C LYS A 310 30.67 2.33 -10.92
N LYS A 311 31.74 2.44 -10.15
CA LYS A 311 31.77 3.12 -8.83
C LYS A 311 32.15 4.60 -8.97
N SER A 312 31.65 5.25 -10.02
CA SER A 312 31.88 6.66 -10.33
C SER A 312 30.55 7.40 -10.42
N TRP A 313 30.58 8.69 -10.09
CA TRP A 313 29.38 9.51 -9.91
C TRP A 313 29.50 10.80 -10.73
N LYS A 314 28.42 11.17 -11.42
CA LYS A 314 28.33 12.38 -12.24
C LYS A 314 27.29 13.31 -11.67
N ARG A 315 27.71 14.54 -11.34
CA ARG A 315 26.80 15.61 -10.93
C ARG A 315 25.97 16.08 -12.12
N ARG A 316 24.65 16.00 -12.01
CA ARG A 316 23.69 16.45 -13.03
C ARG A 316 22.57 17.25 -12.37
N TYR A 317 21.96 18.15 -13.14
CA TYR A 317 20.82 18.94 -12.68
C TYR A 317 19.52 18.24 -13.08
N PHE A 318 18.68 17.95 -12.09
CA PHE A 318 17.42 17.25 -12.24
C PHE A 318 16.23 18.13 -11.88
N LEU A 319 15.09 17.82 -12.50
CA LEU A 319 13.81 18.48 -12.29
C LEU A 319 12.75 17.42 -12.04
N LEU A 320 11.95 17.62 -11.01
CA LEU A 320 10.80 16.78 -10.72
C LEU A 320 9.59 17.24 -11.55
N ARG A 321 8.85 16.28 -12.08
CA ARG A 321 7.53 16.46 -12.69
C ARG A 321 6.59 15.38 -12.17
N ALA A 322 5.29 15.55 -12.40
CA ALA A 322 4.29 14.55 -12.00
C ALA A 322 4.56 13.16 -12.59
N SER A 323 5.03 13.10 -13.83
CA SER A 323 5.32 11.84 -14.54
C SER A 323 6.65 11.19 -14.16
N GLY A 324 7.61 11.94 -13.60
CA GLY A 324 8.97 11.42 -13.47
C GLY A 324 10.02 12.46 -13.15
N ILE A 325 11.28 12.02 -13.19
CA ILE A 325 12.45 12.88 -13.08
C ILE A 325 12.96 13.18 -14.48
N TYR A 326 13.33 14.43 -14.71
CA TYR A 326 13.87 14.95 -15.95
C TYR A 326 15.24 15.59 -15.71
N TYR A 327 16.04 15.70 -16.76
CA TYR A 327 17.30 16.44 -16.71
C TYR A 327 17.47 17.29 -17.96
N VAL A 328 18.35 18.29 -17.88
CA VAL A 328 18.70 19.14 -19.02
C VAL A 328 19.91 18.51 -19.75
N PRO A 329 19.77 18.08 -21.00
CA PRO A 329 20.91 17.63 -21.79
C PRO A 329 21.94 18.76 -21.96
N LYS A 330 23.21 18.39 -22.13
CA LYS A 330 24.28 19.39 -22.32
C LYS A 330 23.99 20.26 -23.53
N GLY A 331 24.08 21.59 -23.36
CA GLY A 331 23.84 22.56 -24.44
C GLY A 331 22.38 22.89 -24.72
N LYS A 332 21.44 22.39 -23.91
CA LYS A 332 20.01 22.68 -24.02
C LYS A 332 19.53 23.63 -22.90
N THR A 333 18.36 24.23 -23.08
CA THR A 333 17.78 25.15 -22.10
C THR A 333 16.92 24.39 -21.08
N LYS A 334 16.51 25.08 -20.00
CA LYS A 334 15.52 24.55 -19.02
C LYS A 334 14.08 24.60 -19.52
N SER A 335 13.84 24.91 -20.80
CA SER A 335 12.49 24.93 -21.36
C SER A 335 11.88 23.53 -21.36
N SER A 336 10.55 23.43 -21.25
CA SER A 336 9.88 22.13 -21.16
C SER A 336 10.12 21.22 -22.38
N SER A 337 10.33 21.80 -23.56
CA SER A 337 10.63 21.08 -24.81
C SER A 337 12.04 20.50 -24.87
N ASP A 338 12.96 21.02 -24.05
CA ASP A 338 14.38 20.64 -24.04
C ASP A 338 14.71 19.61 -22.95
N LEU A 339 13.76 19.27 -22.08
CA LEU A 339 13.96 18.33 -20.99
C LEU A 339 13.96 16.89 -21.51
N ALA A 340 14.98 16.13 -21.13
CA ALA A 340 15.01 14.69 -21.36
C ALA A 340 14.45 13.94 -20.15
N CYS A 341 13.55 12.98 -20.38
CA CYS A 341 13.07 12.10 -19.33
C CYS A 341 14.23 11.21 -18.85
N PHE A 342 14.48 11.22 -17.54
CA PHE A 342 15.45 10.33 -16.91
C PHE A 342 14.78 9.01 -16.50
N ILE A 343 13.63 9.10 -15.83
CA ILE A 343 12.86 7.95 -15.36
C ILE A 343 11.41 8.35 -15.07
N GLN A 344 10.46 7.49 -15.40
CA GLN A 344 9.04 7.63 -15.07
C GLN A 344 8.71 6.87 -13.80
N PHE A 345 7.68 7.31 -13.07
CA PHE A 345 7.34 6.73 -11.76
C PHE A 345 6.39 5.53 -11.80
N ASP A 346 5.74 5.25 -12.93
CA ASP A 346 4.70 4.22 -13.03
C ASP A 346 5.21 2.86 -12.54
N ASN A 347 6.38 2.44 -13.04
CA ASN A 347 6.90 1.09 -12.86
C ASN A 347 8.06 1.00 -11.85
N VAL A 348 8.34 2.07 -11.09
CA VAL A 348 9.47 2.08 -10.14
C VAL A 348 9.05 2.51 -8.76
N ASN A 349 9.73 1.95 -7.76
CA ASN A 349 9.63 2.35 -6.37
C ASN A 349 10.90 3.09 -5.94
N VAL A 350 10.73 3.98 -4.97
CA VAL A 350 11.83 4.72 -4.35
C VAL A 350 12.25 4.05 -3.05
N TYR A 351 13.56 3.90 -2.86
CA TYR A 351 14.14 3.30 -1.66
C TYR A 351 15.26 4.18 -1.12
N TYR A 352 15.46 4.16 0.19
CA TYR A 352 16.68 4.65 0.81
C TYR A 352 17.79 3.63 0.59
N ALA A 353 18.98 4.10 0.23
CA ALA A 353 20.14 3.25 0.01
C ALA A 353 21.20 3.52 1.06
N MET A 354 21.58 2.45 1.77
CA MET A 354 22.48 2.52 2.91
C MET A 354 23.93 2.32 2.44
N GLU A 355 24.88 2.86 3.20
CA GLU A 355 26.33 2.63 3.04
C GLU A 355 26.89 2.84 1.62
N CYS A 356 26.25 3.70 0.82
CA CYS A 356 26.62 3.93 -0.58
C CYS A 356 28.04 4.50 -0.74
N LYS A 357 28.55 5.24 0.26
CA LYS A 357 29.93 5.73 0.27
C LYS A 357 30.94 4.58 0.33
N ASN A 358 30.66 3.57 1.13
CA ASN A 358 31.53 2.40 1.28
C ASN A 358 31.42 1.48 0.07
N LYS A 359 30.19 1.10 -0.32
CA LYS A 359 29.91 0.15 -1.40
C LYS A 359 30.26 0.68 -2.79
N PHE A 360 29.87 1.92 -3.09
CA PHE A 360 29.92 2.51 -4.44
C PHE A 360 30.75 3.79 -4.55
N LYS A 361 31.49 4.19 -3.51
CA LYS A 361 32.28 5.44 -3.49
C LYS A 361 31.42 6.69 -3.77
N ALA A 362 30.19 6.69 -3.26
CA ALA A 362 29.31 7.85 -3.30
C ALA A 362 29.92 9.08 -2.60
N PRO A 363 29.63 10.30 -3.07
CA PRO A 363 30.06 11.52 -2.38
C PRO A 363 29.58 11.61 -0.92
N THR A 364 28.34 11.19 -0.66
CA THR A 364 27.70 11.14 0.67
C THR A 364 26.95 9.81 0.82
N ASP A 365 26.50 9.51 2.05
CA ASP A 365 25.58 8.39 2.30
C ASP A 365 24.10 8.78 2.17
N PHE A 366 23.80 10.03 1.80
CA PHE A 366 22.43 10.48 1.55
C PHE A 366 21.97 10.05 0.16
N CYS A 367 21.71 8.75 0.02
CA CYS A 367 21.41 8.12 -1.25
C CYS A 367 20.00 7.53 -1.28
N PHE A 368 19.35 7.65 -2.43
CA PHE A 368 18.12 6.94 -2.74
C PHE A 368 18.25 6.26 -4.09
N ILE A 369 17.47 5.20 -4.30
CA ILE A 369 17.41 4.49 -5.57
C ILE A 369 16.01 4.48 -6.15
N LEU A 370 15.95 4.28 -7.46
CA LEU A 370 14.73 3.97 -8.20
C LEU A 370 14.93 2.63 -8.91
N LYS A 371 14.07 1.65 -8.64
CA LYS A 371 14.09 0.35 -9.28
C LYS A 371 12.69 -0.21 -9.49
N HIS A 372 12.56 -1.10 -10.46
CA HIS A 372 11.36 -1.94 -10.61
C HIS A 372 11.21 -2.87 -9.39
N PRO A 373 10.00 -3.11 -8.86
CA PRO A 373 9.77 -4.00 -7.73
C PRO A 373 10.35 -5.42 -7.92
N GLN A 374 10.25 -5.97 -9.14
CA GLN A 374 10.78 -7.31 -9.47
C GLN A 374 12.31 -7.44 -9.41
N ILE A 375 13.05 -6.33 -9.40
CA ILE A 375 14.51 -6.37 -9.30
C ILE A 375 14.89 -6.57 -7.84
N GLN A 376 15.37 -7.76 -7.48
CA GLN A 376 15.78 -8.10 -6.10
C GLN A 376 17.29 -8.22 -5.90
N ARG A 377 18.08 -8.20 -6.98
CA ARG A 377 19.55 -8.30 -6.97
C ARG A 377 20.21 -7.16 -7.75
N GLU A 378 21.53 -7.09 -7.72
CA GLU A 378 22.29 -6.06 -8.46
C GLU A 378 21.92 -6.06 -9.95
N SER A 379 21.62 -4.86 -10.48
CA SER A 379 21.18 -4.71 -11.86
C SER A 379 21.53 -3.33 -12.39
N GLN A 380 21.83 -3.25 -13.70
CA GLN A 380 22.06 -1.99 -14.39
C GLN A 380 20.80 -1.13 -14.52
N TYR A 381 19.61 -1.68 -14.28
CA TYR A 381 18.35 -0.92 -14.32
C TYR A 381 18.04 -0.18 -13.02
N ILE A 382 18.85 -0.38 -11.98
CA ILE A 382 18.74 0.36 -10.72
C ILE A 382 19.43 1.72 -10.89
N ARG A 383 18.67 2.80 -10.68
CA ARG A 383 19.21 4.16 -10.71
C ARG A 383 19.56 4.62 -9.31
N TYR A 384 20.85 4.85 -9.04
CA TYR A 384 21.34 5.38 -7.77
C TYR A 384 21.56 6.89 -7.85
N LEU A 385 20.95 7.63 -6.94
CA LEU A 385 21.10 9.08 -6.79
C LEU A 385 21.63 9.41 -5.40
N CYS A 386 22.56 10.36 -5.34
CA CYS A 386 23.17 10.84 -4.11
C CYS A 386 22.97 12.35 -3.99
N CYS A 387 22.61 12.79 -2.78
CA CYS A 387 22.35 14.17 -2.40
C CYS A 387 23.53 14.77 -1.64
N ASP A 388 23.65 16.10 -1.63
CA ASP A 388 24.68 16.79 -0.82
C ASP A 388 24.39 16.67 0.69
N ASP A 389 23.12 16.56 1.10
CA ASP A 389 22.70 16.49 2.51
C ASP A 389 21.40 15.69 2.72
N GLN A 390 21.13 15.34 3.99
CA GLN A 390 19.95 14.58 4.42
C GLN A 390 18.63 15.25 4.03
N TRP A 391 18.53 16.58 4.17
CA TRP A 391 17.29 17.31 3.91
C TRP A 391 16.96 17.30 2.42
N THR A 392 17.96 17.47 1.57
CA THR A 392 17.82 17.33 0.11
C THR A 392 17.31 15.92 -0.25
N MET A 393 17.83 14.85 0.37
CA MET A 393 17.30 13.49 0.17
C MET A 393 15.84 13.36 0.63
N THR A 394 15.50 13.86 1.81
CA THR A 394 14.11 13.86 2.31
C THR A 394 13.15 14.59 1.36
N LEU A 395 13.56 15.74 0.82
CA LEU A 395 12.77 16.49 -0.17
C LEU A 395 12.53 15.65 -1.43
N TRP A 396 13.58 15.05 -2.00
CA TRP A 396 13.46 14.24 -3.22
C TRP A 396 12.59 13.00 -3.00
N VAL A 397 12.88 12.19 -1.98
CA VAL A 397 12.12 10.96 -1.70
C VAL A 397 10.64 11.29 -1.45
N THR A 398 10.35 12.30 -0.63
CA THR A 398 8.96 12.69 -0.33
C THR A 398 8.25 13.24 -1.56
N SER A 399 8.92 14.05 -2.37
CA SER A 399 8.30 14.63 -3.57
C SER A 399 8.08 13.59 -4.67
N ILE A 400 8.95 12.58 -4.79
CA ILE A 400 8.75 11.43 -5.66
C ILE A 400 7.52 10.64 -5.20
N ARG A 401 7.35 10.39 -3.90
CA ARG A 401 6.16 9.73 -3.35
C ARG A 401 4.88 10.52 -3.66
N ILE A 402 4.90 11.85 -3.52
CA ILE A 402 3.78 12.71 -3.89
C ILE A 402 3.47 12.60 -5.38
N ALA A 403 4.47 12.63 -6.25
CA ALA A 403 4.28 12.51 -7.69
C ALA A 403 3.72 11.14 -8.09
N LYS A 404 4.23 10.06 -7.48
CA LYS A 404 3.83 8.68 -7.78
C LYS A 404 2.43 8.34 -7.26
N TYR A 405 2.12 8.69 -6.01
CA TYR A 405 0.91 8.23 -5.33
C TYR A 405 -0.19 9.30 -5.23
N GLY A 406 0.15 10.57 -5.44
CA GLY A 406 -0.79 11.67 -5.52
C GLY A 406 -1.78 11.73 -4.36
N THR A 407 -3.07 11.77 -4.69
CA THR A 407 -4.17 11.90 -3.74
C THR A 407 -4.30 10.72 -2.79
N VAL A 408 -3.97 9.50 -3.25
CA VAL A 408 -4.03 8.29 -2.43
C VAL A 408 -3.10 8.40 -1.21
N LEU A 409 -1.94 9.06 -1.36
CA LEU A 409 -1.03 9.29 -0.24
C LEU A 409 -1.64 10.18 0.85
N TYR A 410 -2.45 11.17 0.46
CA TYR A 410 -3.17 12.02 1.40
C TYR A 410 -4.36 11.30 2.04
N GLU A 411 -5.06 10.45 1.29
CA GLU A 411 -6.11 9.58 1.86
C GLU A 411 -5.54 8.62 2.90
N ASN A 412 -4.35 8.05 2.66
CA ASN A 412 -3.65 7.21 3.63
C ASN A 412 -3.38 7.97 4.94
N TYR A 413 -2.87 9.20 4.84
CA TYR A 413 -2.66 10.06 6.02
C TYR A 413 -3.97 10.32 6.78
N LYS A 414 -5.05 10.70 6.08
CA LYS A 414 -6.36 10.92 6.71
C LYS A 414 -6.92 9.66 7.36
N ALA A 415 -6.72 8.49 6.77
CA ALA A 415 -7.10 7.21 7.36
C ALA A 415 -6.31 6.94 8.66
N ALA A 416 -4.98 7.14 8.64
CA ALA A 416 -4.13 6.97 9.81
C ALA A 416 -4.51 7.94 10.95
N VAL A 417 -4.77 9.21 10.65
CA VAL A 417 -5.21 10.21 11.65
C VAL A 417 -6.55 9.82 12.30
N ARG A 418 -7.51 9.33 11.50
CA ARG A 418 -8.81 8.85 12.02
C ARG A 418 -8.63 7.68 12.99
N LYS A 419 -7.75 6.71 12.65
CA LYS A 419 -7.46 5.56 13.51
C LYS A 419 -6.80 6.00 14.83
N ALA A 420 -5.74 6.81 14.76
CA ALA A 420 -5.04 7.33 15.94
C ALA A 420 -5.98 8.09 16.89
N SER A 421 -6.89 8.89 16.33
CA SER A 421 -7.88 9.65 17.11
C SER A 421 -8.91 8.73 17.79
N GLY A 422 -9.36 7.67 17.12
CA GLY A 422 -10.32 6.69 17.67
C GLY A 422 -9.77 5.92 18.86
N THR A 423 -8.49 5.53 18.82
CA THR A 423 -7.84 4.80 19.93
C THR A 423 -7.65 5.68 21.17
N SER A 424 -7.39 6.98 21.00
CA SER A 424 -7.26 7.94 22.12
C SER A 424 -8.55 8.10 22.96
N VAL A 425 -9.71 7.87 22.34
CA VAL A 425 -11.01 7.88 23.04
C VAL A 425 -11.22 6.59 23.83
N TRP A 426 -10.73 5.46 23.34
CA TRP A 426 -10.81 4.16 24.02
C TRP A 426 -9.91 4.09 25.26
N THR A 427 -8.66 4.55 25.16
CA THR A 427 -7.73 4.59 26.30
C THR A 427 -8.23 5.49 27.44
N ASN A 428 -8.82 6.64 27.12
CA ASN A 428 -9.46 7.51 28.13
C ASN A 428 -10.65 6.83 28.84
N ARG A 429 -11.34 5.90 28.18
CA ARG A 429 -12.49 5.18 28.75
C ARG A 429 -12.07 4.08 29.73
N ILE A 430 -10.93 3.42 29.49
CA ILE A 430 -10.36 2.39 30.40
C ILE A 430 -9.81 3.03 31.68
N VAL A 431 -9.21 4.23 31.59
CA VAL A 431 -8.64 4.93 32.75
C VAL A 431 -9.73 5.50 33.68
N SER A 432 -10.98 5.62 33.21
CA SER A 432 -12.06 6.29 33.93
C SER A 432 -12.96 5.39 34.79
N THR A 433 -12.62 4.11 35.00
CA THR A 433 -13.36 3.24 35.95
C THR A 433 -12.71 3.27 37.35
N PRO A 434 -13.35 3.85 38.39
CA PRO A 434 -12.79 3.83 39.74
C PRO A 434 -13.01 2.45 40.39
N SER A 435 -11.92 1.75 40.70
CA SER A 435 -11.95 0.55 41.54
C SER A 435 -12.20 0.92 43.00
N VAL A 436 -13.33 0.46 43.56
CA VAL A 436 -13.68 0.61 44.98
C VAL A 436 -12.83 -0.35 45.83
N PRO A 437 -12.12 0.10 46.89
CA PRO A 437 -11.37 -0.80 47.76
C PRO A 437 -12.27 -1.42 48.84
N SER A 438 -12.18 -2.74 49.02
CA SER A 438 -12.79 -3.48 50.16
C SER A 438 -11.84 -3.52 51.37
N PRO A 439 -12.35 -3.50 52.63
CA PRO A 439 -11.51 -3.38 53.82
C PRO A 439 -10.94 -4.73 54.29
N ALA A 440 -9.63 -4.75 54.60
CA ALA A 440 -8.93 -5.92 55.13
C ALA A 440 -9.09 -6.07 56.66
N LEU A 441 -9.35 -7.30 57.10
CA LEU A 441 -9.47 -7.74 58.49
C LEU A 441 -8.09 -7.83 59.20
N LYS A 442 -8.05 -7.41 60.47
CA LYS A 442 -6.89 -7.44 61.36
C LYS A 442 -6.56 -8.86 61.86
N ALA A 443 -5.28 -9.20 61.92
CA ALA A 443 -4.76 -10.28 62.77
C ALA A 443 -3.48 -9.83 63.52
N LYS A 444 -3.35 -10.32 64.77
CA LYS A 444 -2.50 -9.83 65.87
C LYS A 444 -1.00 -10.19 65.76
N ALA A 445 -0.19 -9.36 66.43
CA ALA A 445 1.26 -9.44 66.62
C ALA A 445 1.70 -10.33 67.80
N ALA A 446 2.98 -10.73 67.81
CA ALA A 446 3.80 -10.95 69.01
C ALA A 446 5.32 -10.81 68.72
N ASN A 447 5.96 -9.87 69.45
CA ASN A 447 7.37 -9.70 69.88
C ASN A 447 8.55 -10.05 68.95
N GLY A 448 9.63 -9.27 68.83
CA GLY A 448 10.10 -8.08 69.53
C GLY A 448 11.55 -7.74 69.10
N HIS A 449 12.04 -6.57 69.55
CA HIS A 449 13.35 -5.91 69.32
C HIS A 449 13.45 -4.93 68.14
N GLY A 450 13.62 -3.63 68.45
CA GLY A 450 14.21 -2.62 67.57
C GLY A 450 15.72 -2.46 67.84
N PRO A 451 16.48 -1.52 67.21
CA PRO A 451 16.00 -0.31 66.54
C PRO A 451 16.71 0.04 65.19
N GLN A 452 16.38 1.25 64.68
CA GLN A 452 17.10 2.12 63.72
C GLN A 452 16.71 2.13 62.22
N ALA A 453 16.58 3.37 61.73
CA ALA A 453 16.09 3.79 60.43
C ALA A 453 17.18 3.77 59.33
N PRO A 454 16.82 3.46 58.07
CA PRO A 454 17.67 3.78 56.92
C PRO A 454 17.16 5.02 56.15
N LEU A 455 18.12 5.89 55.84
CA LEU A 455 18.03 7.07 54.98
C LEU A 455 17.89 6.68 53.49
N GLN A 456 17.20 7.55 52.74
CA GLN A 456 16.98 7.44 51.29
C GLN A 456 18.26 7.59 50.45
N PRO A 457 18.40 6.90 49.31
CA PRO A 457 19.45 7.16 48.33
C PRO A 457 19.06 8.28 47.33
N LYS A 458 20.05 9.14 47.03
CA LYS A 458 20.03 10.21 46.00
C LYS A 458 20.72 9.74 44.70
N PRO A 459 20.41 10.36 43.54
CA PRO A 459 20.76 9.88 42.21
C PRO A 459 22.20 10.19 41.78
N VAL A 460 22.74 9.34 40.89
CA VAL A 460 24.09 9.42 40.32
C VAL A 460 24.06 10.13 38.96
N THR A 461 24.83 11.21 38.84
CA THR A 461 25.23 11.85 37.57
C THR A 461 26.65 11.39 37.25
N THR A 462 26.94 10.99 36.01
CA THR A 462 28.33 10.77 35.54
C THR A 462 28.64 11.69 34.37
N ILE A 463 29.82 12.30 34.47
CA ILE A 463 30.33 13.46 33.76
C ILE A 463 31.14 13.02 32.52
N ILE A 464 31.03 13.84 31.48
CA ILE A 464 31.76 13.87 30.22
C ILE A 464 33.26 14.12 30.46
N SER A 465 34.14 13.34 29.83
CA SER A 465 35.58 13.65 29.75
C SER A 465 35.95 14.13 28.34
N GLU A 466 36.28 15.42 28.25
CA GLU A 466 37.07 15.99 27.16
C GLU A 466 38.56 15.66 27.38
N ALA A 467 39.26 15.25 26.31
CA ALA A 467 40.72 15.20 26.29
C ALA A 467 41.22 16.06 25.12
N LYS A 468 41.90 17.16 25.46
CA LYS A 468 42.63 18.02 24.51
C LYS A 468 43.93 18.49 25.16
N GLY A 469 45.07 18.13 24.55
CA GLY A 469 46.24 19.03 24.49
C GLY A 469 47.63 18.49 24.91
N MET A 470 48.57 18.63 23.95
CA MET A 470 50.02 18.97 24.07
C MET A 470 51.05 17.84 24.33
N ARG A 471 52.26 17.79 23.74
CA ARG A 471 52.99 18.55 22.67
C ARG A 471 54.40 17.91 22.48
N ARG A 472 55.02 18.12 21.29
CA ARG A 472 56.47 17.99 20.90
C ARG A 472 56.98 16.54 20.75
N LEU A 473 57.78 16.16 19.74
CA LEU A 473 58.74 16.86 18.88
C LEU A 473 58.33 16.97 17.40
#